data_AF-A0A9P2H7L3-F1
#
_entry.id   AF-A0A9P2H7L3-F1
#
_cell.length_a   1.000
_cell.length_b   1.000
_cell.length_c   1.000
_cell.angle_alpha   90.00
_cell.angle_beta   90.00
_cell.angle_gamma   90.00
#
_symmetry.space_group_name_H-M   'P 1'
#
loop_
_entity.id
_entity.type
_entity.pdbx_description
1 polymer ?
#
loop_
_entity_poly.entity_id
_entity_poly.type
_entity_poly.pdbx_seq_one_letter_code
_entity_poly.pdbx_strand_id
1 'polypeptide(L)'
;MRHCKRRDSRTRVRTDHLADSRTEFVTTLEEISALTRPRHPDDWTEIDSAAVDTIRVLAADAVQKVGNGHPGTAMSLAPLAYTLFQRTMRHDPSDTHWLGRDRFVLSAGHSSLTLYIQLYLGGFGLELSDIESLRTWGSKTPGHPEFRHTPGVEITTGPLGQGLASAVGMAMASRYERGLFDPDAEPG
;
A
#
# COMPACT_ATOMS: atom_id res chain seq x y z
N MET A 1 3.50 -80.44 44.40
CA MET A 1 2.53 -79.93 45.39
C MET A 1 2.87 -78.49 45.73
N ARG A 2 1.87 -77.58 45.70
CA ARG A 2 1.88 -76.18 46.20
C ARG A 2 2.75 -75.19 45.39
N HIS A 3 2.40 -73.94 45.15
CA HIS A 3 1.15 -73.18 45.21
C HIS A 3 1.41 -71.83 44.49
N CYS A 4 0.32 -71.22 44.02
CA CYS A 4 0.14 -69.94 43.36
C CYS A 4 0.76 -68.71 44.08
N LYS A 5 1.26 -67.71 43.32
CA LYS A 5 0.78 -66.31 43.40
C LYS A 5 1.14 -65.45 42.18
N ARG A 6 0.09 -64.81 41.66
CA ARG A 6 -0.02 -63.92 40.50
C ARG A 6 0.72 -62.58 40.69
N ARG A 7 1.19 -61.98 39.58
CA ARG A 7 1.00 -60.54 39.31
C ARG A 7 0.71 -60.33 37.82
N ASP A 8 -0.41 -59.64 37.61
CA ASP A 8 -0.96 -59.14 36.35
C ASP A 8 -0.38 -57.75 36.10
N SER A 9 0.17 -57.51 34.91
CA SER A 9 0.53 -56.17 34.44
C SER A 9 0.02 -56.00 33.02
N ARG A 10 -1.20 -55.45 32.94
CA ARG A 10 -1.93 -55.06 31.74
C ARG A 10 -1.03 -54.34 30.73
N THR A 11 -0.92 -54.92 29.54
CA THR A 11 -0.38 -54.30 28.33
C THR A 11 -1.35 -53.21 27.88
N ARG A 12 -0.99 -51.94 28.09
CA ARG A 12 -1.70 -50.80 27.51
C ARG A 12 -1.37 -50.74 26.02
N VAL A 13 -2.37 -50.97 25.18
CA VAL A 13 -2.33 -50.69 23.75
C VAL A 13 -2.02 -49.19 23.58
N ARG A 14 -0.86 -48.86 23.02
CA ARG A 14 -0.60 -47.53 22.47
C ARG A 14 -1.44 -47.45 21.19
N THR A 15 -2.56 -46.74 21.25
CA THR A 15 -3.20 -46.22 20.06
C THR A 15 -2.38 -45.01 19.61
N ASP A 16 -1.62 -45.19 18.54
CA ASP A 16 -0.87 -44.11 17.91
C ASP A 16 -1.83 -42.98 17.53
N HIS A 17 -1.57 -41.80 18.11
CA HIS A 17 -2.21 -40.54 17.73
C HIS A 17 -1.76 -40.17 16.31
N LEU A 18 -2.51 -40.63 15.31
CA LEU A 18 -2.64 -39.90 14.05
C LEU A 18 -3.65 -38.77 14.28
N ALA A 19 -3.20 -37.70 14.93
CA ALA A 19 -3.91 -36.43 14.96
C ALA A 19 -3.37 -35.56 13.82
N ASP A 20 -4.18 -35.52 12.77
CA ASP A 20 -4.24 -34.57 11.66
C ASP A 20 -3.33 -33.33 11.76
N SER A 21 -2.26 -33.31 10.95
CA SER A 21 -1.34 -32.19 10.79
C SER A 21 -1.87 -31.16 9.79
N ARG A 22 -3.08 -30.67 10.01
CA ARG A 22 -3.60 -29.46 9.34
C ARG A 22 -3.70 -28.34 10.35
N THR A 23 -2.56 -27.74 10.63
CA THR A 23 -2.51 -26.39 11.24
C THR A 23 -3.17 -25.45 10.24
N GLU A 24 -4.47 -25.19 10.38
CA GLU A 24 -5.10 -24.10 9.67
C GLU A 24 -4.49 -22.80 10.18
N PHE A 25 -3.73 -22.12 9.31
CA PHE A 25 -3.23 -20.78 9.54
C PHE A 25 -4.38 -19.78 9.47
N VAL A 26 -5.24 -19.76 10.50
CA VAL A 26 -6.24 -18.70 10.67
C VAL A 26 -5.64 -17.63 11.58
N THR A 27 -5.42 -16.44 11.04
CA THR A 27 -4.97 -15.29 11.83
C THR A 27 -6.01 -14.96 12.89
N THR A 28 -5.58 -14.92 14.15
CA THR A 28 -6.46 -14.64 15.29
C THR A 28 -6.81 -13.15 15.39
N LEU A 29 -7.89 -12.83 16.11
CA LEU A 29 -8.24 -11.43 16.39
C LEU A 29 -7.14 -10.70 17.17
N GLU A 30 -6.44 -11.41 18.04
CA GLU A 30 -5.32 -10.85 18.81
C GLU A 30 -4.14 -10.50 17.89
N GLU A 31 -3.83 -11.36 16.91
CA GLU A 31 -2.79 -11.10 15.91
C GLU A 31 -3.17 -9.92 15.00
N ILE A 32 -4.42 -9.84 14.53
CA ILE A 32 -4.91 -8.72 13.71
C ILE A 32 -4.86 -7.41 14.52
N SER A 33 -5.31 -7.45 15.78
CA SER A 33 -5.26 -6.29 16.66
C SER A 33 -3.82 -5.84 16.89
N ALA A 34 -2.88 -6.76 17.10
CA ALA A 34 -1.46 -6.46 17.25
C ALA A 34 -0.86 -5.79 16.00
N LEU A 35 -1.20 -6.29 14.80
CA LEU A 35 -0.72 -5.74 13.52
C LEU A 35 -1.26 -4.35 13.19
N THR A 36 -2.40 -3.97 13.76
CA THR A 36 -3.09 -2.70 13.48
C THR A 36 -2.87 -1.64 14.55
N ARG A 37 -2.01 -1.91 15.55
CA ARG A 37 -1.66 -0.90 16.56
C ARG A 37 -0.84 0.23 15.94
N PRO A 38 -1.23 1.50 16.17
CA PRO A 38 -0.44 2.62 15.69
C PRO A 38 0.89 2.74 16.44
N ARG A 39 1.91 3.22 15.74
CA ARG A 39 3.18 3.68 16.33
C ARG A 39 3.56 4.99 15.66
N HIS A 40 3.09 6.08 16.23
CA HIS A 40 3.28 7.43 15.73
C HIS A 40 4.65 8.01 16.17
N PRO A 41 5.35 8.78 15.32
CA PRO A 41 6.55 9.51 15.72
C PRO A 41 6.20 10.69 16.65
N ASP A 42 7.22 11.27 17.29
CA ASP A 42 7.05 12.32 18.30
C ASP A 42 6.37 13.60 17.77
N ASP A 43 6.53 13.88 16.47
CA ASP A 43 5.94 15.05 15.81
C ASP A 43 4.60 14.78 15.11
N TRP A 44 4.02 13.58 15.33
CA TRP A 44 2.70 13.24 14.82
C TRP A 44 1.60 13.83 15.71
N THR A 45 0.73 14.61 15.10
CA THR A 45 -0.36 15.30 15.77
C THR A 45 -1.72 14.66 15.48
N GLU A 46 -2.76 15.11 16.19
CA GLU A 46 -4.14 14.72 15.90
C GLU A 46 -4.59 15.10 14.47
N ILE A 47 -3.98 16.13 13.87
CA ILE A 47 -4.28 16.53 12.50
C ILE A 47 -3.73 15.50 11.50
N ASP A 48 -2.56 14.92 11.77
CA ASP A 48 -2.01 13.84 10.93
C ASP A 48 -2.92 12.60 10.99
N SER A 49 -3.42 12.25 12.18
CA SER A 49 -4.41 11.18 12.34
C SER A 49 -5.70 11.47 11.57
N ALA A 50 -6.24 12.69 11.68
CA ALA A 50 -7.43 13.12 10.95
C ALA A 50 -7.22 13.10 9.42
N ALA A 51 -6.03 13.48 8.94
CA ALA A 51 -5.68 13.41 7.52
C ALA A 51 -5.64 11.95 7.03
N VAL A 52 -5.02 11.04 7.79
CA VAL A 52 -5.02 9.60 7.50
C VAL A 52 -6.44 9.03 7.46
N ASP A 53 -7.28 9.38 8.42
CA ASP A 53 -8.68 8.91 8.45
C ASP A 53 -9.51 9.53 7.31
N THR A 54 -9.24 10.78 6.94
CA THR A 54 -9.84 11.41 5.76
C THR A 54 -9.51 10.65 4.48
N ILE A 55 -8.25 10.21 4.31
CA ILE A 55 -7.85 9.38 3.17
C ILE A 55 -8.63 8.07 3.14
N ARG A 56 -8.82 7.42 4.29
CA ARG A 56 -9.57 6.16 4.40
C ARG A 56 -11.03 6.34 3.99
N VAL A 57 -11.68 7.37 4.50
CA VAL A 57 -13.10 7.64 4.23
C VAL A 57 -13.31 8.08 2.78
N LEU A 58 -12.47 8.98 2.24
CA LEU A 58 -12.52 9.36 0.82
C LEU A 58 -12.38 8.14 -0.11
N ALA A 59 -11.48 7.20 0.23
CA ALA A 59 -11.33 5.99 -0.57
C ALA A 59 -12.59 5.11 -0.53
N ALA A 60 -13.21 4.96 0.64
CA ALA A 60 -14.45 4.21 0.79
C ALA A 60 -15.62 4.87 0.03
N ASP A 61 -15.83 6.17 0.25
CA ASP A 61 -16.94 6.92 -0.34
C ASP A 61 -16.84 7.04 -1.86
N ALA A 62 -15.65 7.27 -2.41
CA ALA A 62 -15.45 7.35 -3.86
C ALA A 62 -15.80 6.02 -4.56
N VAL A 63 -15.37 4.89 -3.98
CA VAL A 63 -15.74 3.55 -4.47
C VAL A 63 -17.24 3.31 -4.33
N GLN A 64 -17.81 3.67 -3.17
CA GLN A 64 -19.23 3.47 -2.90
C GLN A 64 -20.10 4.28 -3.88
N LYS A 65 -19.71 5.52 -4.20
CA LYS A 65 -20.43 6.42 -5.12
C LYS A 65 -20.57 5.86 -6.53
N VAL A 66 -19.50 5.27 -7.08
CA VAL A 66 -19.55 4.63 -8.41
C VAL A 66 -19.99 3.16 -8.35
N GLY A 67 -20.08 2.58 -7.14
CA GLY A 67 -20.51 1.21 -6.90
C GLY A 67 -19.47 0.12 -7.27
N ASN A 68 -18.24 0.51 -7.62
CA ASN A 68 -17.16 -0.42 -7.96
C ASN A 68 -15.77 0.20 -7.74
N GLY A 69 -14.77 -0.61 -7.39
CA GLY A 69 -13.39 -0.14 -7.16
C GLY A 69 -12.65 -0.94 -6.09
N HIS A 70 -11.52 -0.41 -5.62
CA HIS A 70 -10.62 -1.10 -4.66
C HIS A 70 -10.36 -0.22 -3.42
N PRO A 71 -11.23 -0.26 -2.39
CA PRO A 71 -11.10 0.62 -1.22
C PRO A 71 -10.08 0.07 -0.20
N GLY A 72 -9.99 -1.25 -0.04
CA GLY A 72 -9.26 -1.87 1.07
C GLY A 72 -7.78 -1.51 1.15
N THR A 73 -7.06 -1.60 0.03
CA THR A 73 -5.62 -1.26 -0.01
C THR A 73 -5.38 0.23 0.18
N ALA A 74 -6.27 1.10 -0.32
CA ALA A 74 -6.15 2.54 -0.13
C ALA A 74 -6.35 2.93 1.34
N MET A 75 -7.26 2.25 2.05
CA MET A 75 -7.47 2.47 3.49
C MET A 75 -6.26 2.03 4.33
N SER A 76 -5.71 0.84 4.04
CA SER A 76 -4.60 0.30 4.84
C SER A 76 -3.26 1.00 4.56
N LEU A 77 -3.01 1.43 3.32
CA LEU A 77 -1.80 2.17 2.95
C LEU A 77 -1.90 3.68 3.19
N ALA A 78 -3.03 4.20 3.67
CA ALA A 78 -3.21 5.63 3.93
C ALA A 78 -2.08 6.26 4.78
N PRO A 79 -1.62 5.67 5.90
CA PRO A 79 -0.51 6.23 6.68
C PRO A 79 0.82 6.29 5.91
N LEU A 80 1.09 5.27 5.07
CA LEU A 80 2.31 5.22 4.26
C LEU A 80 2.27 6.28 3.15
N ALA A 81 1.16 6.35 2.41
CA ALA A 81 0.99 7.33 1.34
C ALA A 81 1.05 8.77 1.88
N TYR A 82 0.38 9.02 3.02
CA TYR A 82 0.47 10.29 3.74
C TYR A 82 1.92 10.67 4.05
N THR A 83 2.66 9.75 4.67
CA THR A 83 4.06 9.98 5.05
C THR A 83 4.95 10.23 3.83
N LEU A 84 4.76 9.47 2.75
CA LEU A 84 5.54 9.66 1.52
C LEU A 84 5.32 11.04 0.92
N PHE A 85 4.07 11.46 0.72
CA PHE A 85 3.78 12.70 0.01
C PHE A 85 3.95 13.96 0.86
N GLN A 86 3.62 13.90 2.15
CA GLN A 86 3.67 15.07 3.02
C GLN A 86 5.05 15.30 3.65
N ARG A 87 5.88 14.26 3.76
CA ARG A 87 7.10 14.32 4.58
C ARG A 87 8.36 13.78 3.92
N THR A 88 8.23 12.79 3.02
CA THR A 88 9.40 12.05 2.51
C THR A 88 9.86 12.57 1.16
N MET A 89 8.91 12.73 0.23
CA MET A 89 9.23 13.09 -1.15
C MET A 89 9.48 14.57 -1.33
N ARG A 90 10.50 14.89 -2.12
CA ARG A 90 10.76 16.23 -2.62
C ARG A 90 10.05 16.42 -3.95
N HIS A 91 8.96 17.17 -3.95
CA HIS A 91 8.17 17.49 -5.14
C HIS A 91 7.53 18.87 -5.03
N ASP A 92 7.01 19.37 -6.15
CA ASP A 92 6.26 20.62 -6.20
C ASP A 92 4.87 20.35 -6.84
N PRO A 93 3.78 20.43 -6.06
CA PRO A 93 2.43 20.25 -6.60
C PRO A 93 2.04 21.27 -7.67
N SER A 94 2.66 22.46 -7.65
CA SER A 94 2.43 23.51 -8.64
C SER A 94 3.19 23.30 -9.95
N ASP A 95 4.21 22.42 -9.96
CA ASP A 95 4.93 22.00 -11.16
C ASP A 95 5.25 20.49 -11.13
N THR A 96 4.27 19.69 -11.59
CA THR A 96 4.44 18.23 -11.72
C THR A 96 5.49 17.83 -12.78
N HIS A 97 6.03 18.78 -13.55
CA HIS A 97 7.09 18.56 -14.52
C HIS A 97 8.47 18.96 -14.00
N TRP A 98 8.58 19.46 -12.77
CA TRP A 98 9.84 19.85 -12.17
C TRP A 98 10.89 18.74 -12.32
N LEU A 99 12.01 19.08 -12.95
CA LEU A 99 13.03 18.11 -13.36
C LEU A 99 13.59 17.31 -12.17
N GLY A 100 13.87 18.00 -11.06
CA GLY A 100 14.54 17.47 -9.86
C GLY A 100 13.63 16.86 -8.79
N ARG A 101 12.33 16.67 -9.08
CA ARG A 101 11.38 16.03 -8.15
C ARG A 101 11.73 14.56 -7.88
N ASP A 102 11.24 13.98 -6.80
CA ASP A 102 11.22 12.54 -6.61
C ASP A 102 10.13 11.90 -7.48
N ARG A 103 10.30 10.65 -7.89
CA ARG A 103 9.35 9.93 -8.75
C ARG A 103 8.61 8.86 -7.95
N PHE A 104 7.28 8.98 -7.86
CA PHE A 104 6.43 7.98 -7.22
C PHE A 104 5.79 7.05 -8.26
N VAL A 105 5.90 5.74 -8.03
CA VAL A 105 5.27 4.72 -8.90
C VAL A 105 4.39 3.80 -8.08
N LEU A 106 3.08 3.94 -8.23
CA LEU A 106 2.10 3.01 -7.65
C LEU A 106 2.02 1.74 -8.49
N SER A 107 2.94 0.78 -8.29
CA SER A 107 2.91 -0.47 -9.07
C SER A 107 1.65 -1.31 -8.84
N ALA A 108 1.05 -1.23 -7.65
CA ALA A 108 -0.25 -1.82 -7.35
C ALA A 108 -1.37 -0.89 -7.86
N GLY A 109 -1.43 -0.70 -9.19
CA GLY A 109 -2.27 0.31 -9.82
C GLY A 109 -3.78 0.17 -9.54
N HIS A 110 -4.24 -1.00 -9.09
CA HIS A 110 -5.63 -1.18 -8.68
C HIS A 110 -6.01 -0.26 -7.50
N SER A 111 -5.04 0.09 -6.65
CA SER A 111 -5.19 0.98 -5.50
C SER A 111 -5.07 2.46 -5.91
N SER A 112 -5.63 2.83 -7.06
CA SER A 112 -5.48 4.15 -7.69
C SER A 112 -5.87 5.33 -6.77
N LEU A 113 -6.85 5.12 -5.88
CA LEU A 113 -7.24 6.09 -4.85
C LEU A 113 -6.11 6.41 -3.85
N THR A 114 -5.19 5.48 -3.59
CA THR A 114 -3.98 5.76 -2.79
C THR A 114 -3.18 6.92 -3.39
N LEU A 115 -3.14 7.02 -4.73
CA LEU A 115 -2.45 8.11 -5.42
C LEU A 115 -3.35 9.34 -5.54
N TYR A 116 -4.56 9.20 -6.08
CA TYR A 116 -5.43 10.35 -6.38
C TYR A 116 -5.76 11.19 -5.15
N ILE A 117 -5.95 10.57 -3.98
CA ILE A 117 -6.26 11.31 -2.76
C ILE A 117 -5.04 12.12 -2.28
N GLN A 118 -3.81 11.62 -2.44
CA GLN A 118 -2.61 12.39 -2.13
C GLN A 118 -2.43 13.56 -3.10
N LEU A 119 -2.73 13.35 -4.38
CA LEU A 119 -2.70 14.40 -5.38
C LEU A 119 -3.74 15.51 -5.09
N TYR A 120 -4.94 15.13 -4.63
CA TYR A 120 -5.95 16.08 -4.17
C TYR A 120 -5.52 16.84 -2.91
N LEU A 121 -5.17 16.13 -1.83
CA LEU A 121 -4.79 16.76 -0.56
C LEU A 121 -3.50 17.58 -0.66
N GLY A 122 -2.58 17.18 -1.54
CA GLY A 122 -1.32 17.86 -1.79
C GLY A 122 -1.41 19.03 -2.79
N GLY A 123 -2.58 19.27 -3.40
CA GLY A 123 -2.76 20.40 -4.33
C GLY A 123 -2.12 20.20 -5.70
N PHE A 124 -2.03 18.97 -6.21
CA PHE A 124 -1.50 18.64 -7.55
C PHE A 124 -2.49 18.94 -8.70
N GLY A 125 -3.59 19.62 -8.40
CA GLY A 125 -4.63 20.01 -9.37
C GLY A 125 -5.80 19.04 -9.52
N LEU A 126 -5.82 17.92 -8.79
CA LEU A 126 -7.06 17.16 -8.61
C LEU A 126 -7.92 17.86 -7.55
N GLU A 127 -9.23 17.93 -7.82
CA GLU A 127 -10.22 18.50 -6.90
C GLU A 127 -11.13 17.41 -6.34
N LEU A 128 -11.92 17.76 -5.31
CA LEU A 128 -12.90 16.82 -4.73
C LEU A 128 -13.88 16.27 -5.78
N SER A 129 -14.30 17.10 -6.74
CA SER A 129 -15.16 16.69 -7.85
C SER A 129 -14.53 15.64 -8.77
N ASP A 130 -13.20 15.60 -8.85
CA ASP A 130 -12.50 14.54 -9.58
C ASP A 130 -12.58 13.23 -8.80
N ILE A 131 -12.35 13.25 -7.48
CA ILE A 131 -12.48 12.07 -6.60
C ILE A 131 -13.92 11.50 -6.64
N GLU A 132 -14.93 12.37 -6.63
CA GLU A 132 -16.33 11.98 -6.78
C GLU A 132 -16.63 11.35 -8.14
N SER A 133 -15.82 11.65 -9.16
CA SER A 133 -15.97 11.19 -10.54
C SER A 133 -15.13 9.93 -10.83
N LEU A 134 -14.65 9.23 -9.78
CA LEU A 134 -13.92 7.97 -9.89
C LEU A 134 -14.55 7.02 -10.92
N ARG A 135 -13.75 6.51 -11.86
CA ARG A 135 -14.14 5.46 -12.83
C ARG A 135 -15.35 5.81 -13.71
N THR A 136 -15.58 7.11 -13.94
CA THR A 136 -16.60 7.59 -14.88
C THR A 136 -15.95 8.08 -16.17
N TRP A 137 -16.75 8.14 -17.24
CA TRP A 137 -16.27 8.55 -18.55
C TRP A 137 -15.71 9.98 -18.52
N GLY A 138 -14.48 10.16 -19.02
CA GLY A 138 -13.83 11.47 -19.13
C GLY A 138 -13.30 12.06 -17.83
N SER A 139 -13.43 11.36 -16.69
CA SER A 139 -12.88 11.86 -15.42
C SER A 139 -11.35 11.76 -15.39
N LYS A 140 -10.71 12.60 -14.55
CA LYS A 140 -9.25 12.55 -14.32
C LYS A 140 -8.83 11.45 -13.35
N THR A 141 -9.77 10.61 -12.92
CA THR A 141 -9.55 9.53 -11.95
C THR A 141 -10.04 8.20 -12.53
N PRO A 142 -9.39 7.70 -13.60
CA PRO A 142 -9.68 6.39 -14.16
C PRO A 142 -9.39 5.27 -13.17
N GLY A 143 -9.88 4.07 -13.46
CA GLY A 143 -9.81 2.94 -12.52
C GLY A 143 -8.40 2.50 -12.12
N HIS A 144 -7.43 2.69 -13.00
CA HIS A 144 -6.00 2.56 -12.74
C HIS A 144 -5.32 3.86 -13.17
N PRO A 145 -4.17 4.25 -12.59
CA PRO A 145 -3.49 5.49 -12.96
C PRO A 145 -3.07 5.47 -14.42
N GLU A 146 -3.35 6.56 -15.13
CA GLU A 146 -2.99 6.75 -16.54
C GLU A 146 -2.06 7.96 -16.70
N PHE A 147 -0.86 7.71 -17.22
CA PHE A 147 0.12 8.76 -17.53
C PHE A 147 -0.45 9.77 -18.53
N ARG A 148 -0.12 11.05 -18.35
CA ARG A 148 -0.64 12.23 -19.09
C ARG A 148 -2.12 12.56 -18.88
N HIS A 149 -2.93 11.62 -18.42
CA HIS A 149 -4.35 11.88 -18.17
C HIS A 149 -4.55 12.66 -16.86
N THR A 150 -3.73 12.35 -15.85
CA THR A 150 -3.79 12.96 -14.52
C THR A 150 -2.42 13.56 -14.17
N PRO A 151 -2.32 14.88 -13.86
CA PRO A 151 -1.08 15.49 -13.37
C PRO A 151 -0.57 14.76 -12.12
N GLY A 152 0.75 14.57 -12.02
CA GLY A 152 1.38 13.82 -10.91
C GLY A 152 1.33 12.28 -11.04
N VAL A 153 0.71 11.72 -12.08
CA VAL A 153 0.83 10.28 -12.41
C VAL A 153 2.05 10.06 -13.31
N GLU A 154 3.11 9.48 -12.76
CA GLU A 154 4.39 9.29 -13.45
C GLU A 154 4.36 8.24 -14.56
N ILE A 155 3.53 7.20 -14.41
CA ILE A 155 3.47 6.07 -15.35
C ILE A 155 2.10 5.38 -15.26
N THR A 156 1.58 4.93 -16.40
CA THR A 156 0.38 4.09 -16.44
C THR A 156 0.67 2.75 -15.78
N THR A 157 -0.14 2.38 -14.79
CA THR A 157 -0.04 1.09 -14.09
C THR A 157 -1.39 0.38 -14.08
N GLY A 158 -1.42 -0.86 -13.58
CA GLY A 158 -2.61 -1.72 -13.61
C GLY A 158 -2.22 -3.16 -13.85
N PRO A 159 -1.53 -3.47 -14.96
CA PRO A 159 -0.85 -4.75 -15.14
C PRO A 159 0.22 -4.92 -14.06
N LEU A 160 0.01 -5.87 -13.15
CA LEU A 160 0.90 -6.09 -12.01
C LEU A 160 2.33 -6.40 -12.46
N GLY A 161 3.29 -5.89 -11.69
CA GLY A 161 4.74 -6.01 -11.96
C GLY A 161 5.32 -4.93 -12.86
N GLN A 162 4.54 -4.33 -13.77
CA GLN A 162 5.06 -3.37 -14.75
C GLN A 162 5.54 -2.07 -14.12
N GLY A 163 4.80 -1.54 -13.14
CA GLY A 163 5.19 -0.30 -12.44
C GLY A 163 6.53 -0.45 -11.74
N LEU A 164 6.70 -1.51 -10.94
CA LEU A 164 7.95 -1.80 -10.24
C LEU A 164 9.12 -2.01 -11.20
N ALA A 165 8.93 -2.81 -12.26
CA ALA A 165 9.96 -3.03 -13.28
C ALA A 165 10.37 -1.73 -13.97
N SER A 166 9.41 -0.85 -14.26
CA SER A 166 9.68 0.45 -14.88
C SER A 166 10.37 1.42 -13.93
N ALA A 167 10.06 1.38 -12.64
CA ALA A 167 10.74 2.18 -11.62
C ALA A 167 12.24 1.84 -11.51
N VAL A 168 12.61 0.57 -11.72
CA VAL A 168 14.02 0.17 -11.86
C VAL A 168 14.66 0.91 -13.05
N GLY A 169 13.96 1.00 -14.18
CA GLY A 169 14.39 1.78 -15.34
C GLY A 169 14.54 3.28 -15.03
N MET A 170 13.59 3.88 -14.31
CA MET A 170 13.68 5.29 -13.87
C MET A 170 14.91 5.54 -13.00
N ALA A 171 15.22 4.63 -12.06
CA ALA A 171 16.41 4.73 -11.23
C ALA A 171 17.73 4.55 -12.02
N MET A 172 17.73 3.69 -13.03
CA MET A 172 18.87 3.56 -13.96
C MET A 172 19.06 4.83 -14.78
N ALA A 173 17.97 5.42 -15.27
CA ALA A 173 17.99 6.65 -16.05
C ALA A 173 18.51 7.83 -15.25
N SER A 174 18.04 8.05 -14.01
CA SER A 174 18.51 9.17 -13.19
C SER A 174 20.03 9.12 -12.94
N ARG A 175 20.58 7.92 -12.71
CA ARG A 175 22.03 7.73 -12.56
C ARG A 175 22.79 7.99 -13.86
N TYR A 176 22.23 7.56 -14.99
CA TYR A 176 22.85 7.79 -16.29
C TYR A 176 22.81 9.28 -16.69
N GLU A 177 21.68 9.94 -16.50
CA GLU A 177 21.47 11.37 -16.75
C GLU A 177 22.43 12.23 -15.91
N ARG A 178 22.63 11.90 -14.62
CA ARG A 178 23.65 12.55 -13.81
C ARG A 178 25.05 12.42 -14.44
N GLY A 179 25.42 11.24 -14.91
CA GLY A 179 26.70 11.04 -15.59
C GLY A 179 26.88 11.85 -16.88
N LEU A 180 25.78 12.29 -17.51
CA LEU A 180 25.81 13.14 -18.71
C LEU A 180 25.82 14.63 -18.40
N PHE A 181 25.10 15.05 -17.36
CA PHE A 181 24.81 16.47 -17.12
C PHE A 181 25.54 17.06 -15.91
N ASP A 182 25.88 16.25 -14.92
CA ASP A 182 26.55 16.69 -13.69
C ASP A 182 27.43 15.56 -13.08
N PRO A 183 28.47 15.12 -13.81
CA PRO A 183 29.27 13.95 -13.43
C PRO A 183 30.10 14.16 -12.16
N ASP A 184 30.44 15.41 -11.85
CA ASP A 184 31.30 15.79 -10.71
C ASP A 184 30.51 16.14 -9.44
N ALA A 185 29.17 16.05 -9.47
CA ALA A 185 28.35 16.26 -8.28
C ALA A 185 28.74 15.32 -7.13
N GLU A 186 28.50 15.74 -5.89
CA GLU A 186 28.64 14.88 -4.71
C GLU A 186 27.69 13.68 -4.76
N PRO A 187 28.09 12.49 -4.29
CA PRO A 187 27.19 11.33 -4.18
C PRO A 187 25.88 11.72 -3.48
N GLY A 188 24.76 11.31 -4.09
CA GLY A 188 23.41 11.55 -3.56
C GLY A 188 22.97 10.42 -2.64
#